data_AF-A0A257R157-F1
#
_entry.id   AF-A0A257R157-F1
#
_cell.length_a   1.000
_cell.length_b   1.000
_cell.length_c   1.000
_cell.angle_alpha   90.00
_cell.angle_beta   90.00
_cell.angle_gamma   90.00
#
_symmetry.space_group_name_H-M   'P 1'
#
loop_
_entity.id
_entity.type
_entity.pdbx_description
1 polymer ?
#
loop_
_entity_poly.entity_id
_entity_poly.type
_entity_poly.pdbx_seq_one_letter_code
_entity_poly.pdbx_strand_id
1 'polypeptide(L)'
;MTIEGKIEQERNGAVTDLNDGLDAAQREHQGQQPAPGADLTEDERAAFDKIKQQLADEQRRATDASERARQLEEANRRYQQEAHQGQVSMRQAQIGMVERAIEANAATIENLKREYRDAMQAGDYDKVADVQAQLAEAGAHKVQLANSKAHLERMPEPAQPQQQAQSGDPFEAALQRYTPRTQAWIRQHPDVLKDDRLMKRAMGLHSLAESEGFIPDTDAYFDYMERNLGFKQDQQQSGQQPAARTSRAGMGTPPVRSGMPGSSRNASSMSVKDMTPAMMEAARVADLPPEAWLREYQSLVASGDMQPMH
;
A
#
# COMPACT_ATOMS: atom_id res chain seq x y z
N MET A 1 41.63 -40.21 17.46
CA MET A 1 41.23 -38.88 17.97
C MET A 1 40.55 -38.17 16.82
N THR A 2 39.23 -38.04 16.91
CA THR A 2 38.32 -37.75 15.80
C THR A 2 38.37 -36.28 15.39
N ILE A 3 38.33 -36.04 14.08
CA ILE A 3 38.45 -34.73 13.43
C ILE A 3 37.27 -33.81 13.80
N GLU A 4 36.15 -34.35 14.28
CA GLU A 4 34.97 -33.59 14.75
C GLU A 4 35.25 -32.74 16.00
N GLY A 5 36.16 -33.15 16.90
CA GLY A 5 36.45 -32.39 18.12
C GLY A 5 37.26 -31.10 17.91
N LYS A 6 37.94 -30.97 16.76
CA LYS A 6 38.71 -29.75 16.43
C LYS A 6 37.85 -28.63 15.84
N ILE A 7 36.76 -29.00 15.15
CA ILE A 7 35.91 -28.05 14.43
C ILE A 7 34.93 -27.35 15.39
N GLU A 8 34.53 -27.99 16.49
CA GLU A 8 33.75 -27.34 17.57
C GLU A 8 34.59 -26.36 18.40
N GLN A 9 35.89 -26.62 18.58
CA GLN A 9 36.77 -25.76 19.37
C GLN A 9 37.12 -24.45 18.63
N GLU A 10 37.24 -24.49 17.30
CA GLU A 10 37.44 -23.29 16.47
C GLU A 10 36.15 -22.47 16.29
N ARG A 11 34.97 -23.11 16.28
CA ARG A 11 33.67 -22.40 16.25
C ARG A 11 33.36 -21.66 17.55
N ASN A 12 33.66 -22.23 18.72
CA ASN A 12 33.48 -21.52 19.99
C ASN A 12 34.51 -20.39 20.19
N GLY A 13 35.72 -20.51 19.61
CA GLY A 13 36.70 -19.43 19.64
C GLY A 13 36.26 -18.20 18.84
N ALA A 14 35.73 -18.40 17.64
CA ALA A 14 35.28 -17.29 16.77
C ALA A 14 34.03 -16.55 17.28
N VAL A 15 33.13 -17.23 18.01
CA VAL A 15 31.95 -16.59 18.62
C VAL A 15 32.35 -15.74 19.84
N THR A 16 33.42 -16.11 20.55
CA THR A 16 33.92 -15.36 21.70
C THR A 16 34.66 -14.08 21.25
N ASP A 17 35.43 -14.16 20.16
CA ASP A 17 36.18 -13.02 19.56
C ASP A 17 35.26 -11.94 18.95
N LEU A 18 34.10 -12.34 18.42
CA LEU A 18 33.07 -11.40 17.92
C LEU A 18 32.27 -10.73 19.05
N ASN A 19 32.06 -11.45 20.17
CA ASN A 19 31.34 -10.91 21.32
C ASN A 19 32.19 -9.89 22.10
N ASP A 20 33.51 -10.11 22.19
CA ASP A 20 34.46 -9.17 22.78
C ASP A 20 34.64 -7.89 21.93
N GLY A 21 34.49 -7.98 20.60
CA GLY A 21 34.49 -6.83 19.69
C GLY A 21 33.23 -5.94 19.80
N LEU A 22 32.05 -6.55 20.02
CA LEU A 22 30.80 -5.83 20.28
C LEU A 22 30.81 -5.15 21.66
N ASP A 23 31.35 -5.83 22.68
CA ASP A 23 31.50 -5.29 24.03
C ASP A 23 32.49 -4.11 24.06
N ALA A 24 33.55 -4.14 23.23
CA ALA A 24 34.49 -3.03 23.08
C ALA A 24 33.86 -1.80 22.40
N ALA A 25 33.06 -2.00 21.35
CA ALA A 25 32.36 -0.91 20.66
C ALA A 25 31.21 -0.31 21.51
N GLN A 26 30.53 -1.12 22.32
CA GLN A 26 29.52 -0.64 23.28
C GLN A 26 30.14 0.12 24.46
N ARG A 27 31.38 -0.20 24.86
CA ARG A 27 32.09 0.52 25.92
C ARG A 27 32.65 1.88 25.48
N GLU A 28 32.98 2.06 24.20
CA GLU A 28 33.42 3.36 23.67
C GLU A 28 32.28 4.40 23.57
N HIS A 29 31.02 3.97 23.42
CA HIS A 29 29.87 4.87 23.35
C HIS A 29 29.15 5.11 24.70
N GLN A 30 29.36 4.28 25.72
CA GLN A 30 28.67 4.40 27.02
C GLN A 30 29.24 5.48 27.96
N GLY A 31 30.29 6.21 27.56
CA GLY A 31 30.90 7.28 28.35
C GLY A 31 30.36 8.69 28.11
N GLN A 32 29.45 8.90 27.14
CA GLN A 32 28.92 10.22 26.81
C GLN A 32 27.39 10.21 26.77
N GLN A 33 26.74 9.87 27.88
CA GLN A 33 25.42 10.45 28.14
C GLN A 33 25.64 11.92 28.54
N PRO A 34 25.17 12.92 27.78
CA PRO A 34 25.17 14.28 28.27
C PRO A 34 24.30 14.31 29.53
N ALA A 35 24.89 14.78 30.63
CA ALA A 35 24.18 15.02 31.88
C ALA A 35 22.91 15.85 31.61
N PRO A 36 21.81 15.67 32.37
CA PRO A 36 20.65 16.54 32.23
C PRO A 36 21.07 17.95 32.66
N GLY A 37 21.30 18.81 31.67
CA GLY A 37 21.86 20.16 31.84
C GLY A 37 23.27 20.38 31.31
N ALA A 38 23.88 19.42 30.60
CA ALA A 38 25.10 19.70 29.82
C ALA A 38 24.73 20.67 28.69
N ASP A 39 25.36 21.85 28.69
CA ASP A 39 25.24 22.80 27.59
C ASP A 39 25.73 22.11 26.32
N LEU A 40 24.77 21.68 25.49
CA LEU A 40 25.03 21.19 24.14
C LEU A 40 26.00 22.18 23.48
N THR A 41 27.07 21.66 22.89
CA THR A 41 27.98 22.51 22.11
C THR A 41 27.18 23.17 20.98
N GLU A 42 27.62 24.33 20.52
CA GLU A 42 26.90 25.09 19.49
C GLU A 42 26.69 24.25 18.20
N ASP A 43 27.66 23.39 17.89
CA ASP A 43 27.61 22.43 16.79
C ASP A 43 26.56 21.32 16.99
N GLU A 44 26.43 20.77 18.21
CA GLU A 44 25.42 19.75 18.54
C GLU A 44 24.00 20.34 18.55
N ARG A 45 23.83 21.59 19.02
CA ARG A 45 22.55 22.31 18.93
C ARG A 45 22.16 22.56 17.48
N ALA A 46 23.10 23.02 16.67
CA ALA A 46 22.87 23.26 15.24
C ALA A 46 22.52 21.96 14.49
N ALA A 47 23.19 20.85 14.80
CA ALA A 47 22.86 19.54 14.23
C ALA A 47 21.47 19.05 14.64
N PHE A 48 21.10 19.20 15.92
CA PHE A 48 19.79 18.82 16.42
C PHE A 48 18.66 19.67 15.83
N ASP A 49 18.86 20.99 15.71
CA ASP A 49 17.89 21.88 15.09
C ASP A 49 17.72 21.58 13.59
N LYS A 50 18.80 21.20 12.90
CA LYS A 50 18.73 20.73 11.51
C LYS A 50 17.91 19.44 11.37
N ILE A 51 18.10 18.46 12.26
CA ILE A 51 17.31 17.21 12.26
C ILE A 51 15.83 17.51 12.55
N LYS A 52 15.53 18.39 13.51
CA LYS A 52 14.15 18.83 13.78
C LYS A 52 13.50 19.48 12.57
N GLN A 53 14.22 20.34 11.86
CA GLN A 53 13.73 20.96 10.63
C GLN A 53 13.46 19.91 9.55
N GLN A 54 14.39 18.97 9.33
CA GLN A 54 14.21 17.89 8.36
C GLN A 54 13.00 17.03 8.70
N LEU A 55 12.81 16.67 9.98
CA LEU A 55 11.65 15.88 10.42
C LEU A 55 10.34 16.66 10.24
N ALA A 56 10.31 17.95 10.56
CA ALA A 56 9.14 18.80 10.35
C ALA A 56 8.78 18.93 8.86
N ASP A 57 9.79 19.06 7.99
CA ASP A 57 9.59 19.12 6.54
C ASP A 57 9.10 17.77 5.99
N GLU A 58 9.63 16.66 6.48
CA GLU A 58 9.19 15.32 6.08
C GLU A 58 7.76 15.02 6.55
N GLN A 59 7.41 15.41 7.78
CA GLN A 59 6.03 15.34 8.27
C GLN A 59 5.07 16.15 7.42
N ARG A 60 5.45 17.38 7.03
CA ARG A 60 4.63 18.22 6.13
C ARG A 60 4.47 17.58 4.76
N ARG A 61 5.56 17.05 4.17
CA ARG A 61 5.48 16.34 2.88
C ARG A 61 4.58 15.12 2.97
N ALA A 62 4.65 14.36 4.08
CA ALA A 62 3.80 13.20 4.30
C ALA A 62 2.32 13.59 4.47
N THR A 63 2.00 14.66 5.21
CA THR A 63 0.62 15.14 5.34
C THR A 63 0.08 15.64 4.01
N ASP A 64 0.85 16.44 3.29
CA ASP A 64 0.42 16.99 1.99
C ASP A 64 0.23 15.88 0.95
N ALA A 65 1.10 14.87 0.95
CA ALA A 65 0.95 13.70 0.10
C ALA A 65 -0.32 12.90 0.47
N SER A 66 -0.59 12.71 1.76
CA SER A 66 -1.80 12.02 2.22
C SER A 66 -3.07 12.79 1.88
N GLU A 67 -3.08 14.11 1.98
CA GLU A 67 -4.22 14.94 1.62
C GLU A 67 -4.48 14.91 0.11
N ARG A 68 -3.41 15.02 -0.70
CA ARG A 68 -3.53 14.89 -2.16
C ARG A 68 -4.03 13.51 -2.57
N ALA A 69 -3.56 12.45 -1.92
CA ALA A 69 -4.06 11.09 -2.17
C ALA A 69 -5.56 10.98 -1.87
N ARG A 70 -6.03 11.52 -0.73
CA ARG A 70 -7.46 11.55 -0.38
C ARG A 70 -8.28 12.33 -1.40
N GLN A 71 -7.81 13.50 -1.83
CA GLN A 71 -8.50 14.31 -2.84
C GLN A 71 -8.62 13.57 -4.18
N LEU A 72 -7.56 12.88 -4.61
CA LEU A 72 -7.58 12.07 -5.83
C LEU A 72 -8.51 10.87 -5.72
N GLU A 73 -8.54 10.20 -4.56
CA GLU A 73 -9.50 9.11 -4.30
C GLU A 73 -10.94 9.60 -4.33
N GLU A 74 -11.24 10.73 -3.69
CA GLU A 74 -12.58 11.33 -3.70
C GLU A 74 -13.00 11.77 -5.10
N ALA A 75 -12.10 12.39 -5.86
CA ALA A 75 -12.34 12.76 -7.25
C ALA A 75 -12.61 11.50 -8.10
N ASN A 76 -11.77 10.47 -8.00
CA ASN A 76 -11.98 9.20 -8.70
C ASN A 76 -13.31 8.54 -8.32
N ARG A 77 -13.69 8.54 -7.03
CA ARG A 77 -14.99 8.05 -6.58
C ARG A 77 -16.14 8.82 -7.22
N ARG A 78 -16.06 10.15 -7.28
CA ARG A 78 -17.07 11.00 -7.94
C ARG A 78 -17.17 10.68 -9.44
N TYR A 79 -16.04 10.60 -10.14
CA TYR A 79 -16.01 10.26 -11.55
C TYR A 79 -16.62 8.88 -11.84
N GLN A 80 -16.30 7.87 -11.02
CA GLN A 80 -16.87 6.54 -11.18
C GLN A 80 -18.38 6.52 -10.92
N GLN A 81 -18.86 7.27 -9.92
CA GLN A 81 -20.28 7.39 -9.63
C GLN A 81 -21.04 8.10 -10.76
N GLU A 82 -20.49 9.19 -11.29
CA GLU A 82 -21.07 9.94 -12.39
C GLU A 82 -21.10 9.10 -13.68
N ALA A 83 -20.00 8.40 -13.99
CA ALA A 83 -19.95 7.49 -15.13
C ALA A 83 -20.99 6.37 -15.01
N HIS A 84 -21.13 5.77 -13.82
CA HIS A 84 -22.14 4.74 -13.56
C HIS A 84 -23.57 5.29 -13.71
N GLN A 85 -23.88 6.46 -13.12
CA GLN A 85 -25.19 7.10 -13.27
C GLN A 85 -25.49 7.45 -14.73
N GLY A 86 -24.48 7.93 -15.46
CA GLY A 86 -24.57 8.19 -16.90
C GLY A 86 -24.93 6.91 -17.67
N GLN A 87 -24.25 5.79 -17.40
CA GLN A 87 -24.52 4.51 -18.05
C GLN A 87 -25.94 4.00 -17.74
N VAL A 88 -26.39 4.09 -16.49
CA VAL A 88 -27.75 3.70 -16.09
C VAL A 88 -28.79 4.59 -16.78
N SER A 89 -28.58 5.90 -16.79
CA SER A 89 -29.49 6.86 -17.44
C SER A 89 -29.56 6.65 -18.95
N MET A 90 -28.43 6.44 -19.62
CA MET A 90 -28.37 6.14 -21.05
C MET A 90 -29.14 4.86 -21.38
N ARG A 91 -28.97 3.80 -20.58
CA ARG A 91 -29.71 2.55 -20.77
C ARG A 91 -31.22 2.76 -20.62
N GLN A 92 -31.64 3.45 -19.58
CA GLN A 92 -33.07 3.76 -19.37
C GLN A 92 -33.64 4.59 -20.53
N ALA A 93 -32.88 5.58 -21.01
CA ALA A 93 -33.27 6.39 -22.16
C ALA A 93 -33.41 5.55 -23.44
N GLN A 94 -32.50 4.59 -23.65
CA GLN A 94 -32.55 3.68 -24.79
C GLN A 94 -33.78 2.76 -24.74
N ILE A 95 -34.09 2.19 -23.57
CA ILE A 95 -35.30 1.38 -23.37
C ILE A 95 -36.55 2.23 -23.65
N GLY A 96 -36.63 3.43 -23.07
CA GLY A 96 -37.77 4.32 -23.28
C GLY A 96 -37.95 4.77 -24.75
N MET A 97 -36.85 4.92 -25.50
CA MET A 97 -36.92 5.18 -26.95
C MET A 97 -37.52 4.00 -27.70
N VAL A 98 -37.09 2.78 -27.40
CA VAL A 98 -37.62 1.57 -28.04
C VAL A 98 -39.09 1.36 -27.70
N GLU A 99 -39.51 1.64 -26.45
CA GLU A 99 -40.92 1.58 -26.05
C GLU A 99 -41.79 2.53 -26.86
N ARG A 100 -41.39 3.80 -27.01
CA ARG A 100 -42.12 4.76 -27.85
C ARG A 100 -42.16 4.32 -29.31
N ALA A 101 -41.09 3.72 -29.83
CA ALA A 101 -41.07 3.17 -31.18
C ALA A 101 -42.06 2.00 -31.34
N ILE A 102 -42.19 1.14 -30.32
CA ILE A 102 -43.18 0.05 -30.31
C ILE A 102 -44.61 0.62 -30.33
N GLU A 103 -44.89 1.63 -29.51
CA GLU A 103 -46.20 2.29 -29.46
C GLU A 103 -46.54 2.95 -30.80
N ALA A 104 -45.59 3.70 -31.39
CA ALA A 104 -45.76 4.30 -32.70
C ALA A 104 -46.02 3.25 -33.78
N ASN A 105 -45.25 2.15 -33.79
CA ASN A 105 -45.44 1.07 -34.74
C ASN A 105 -46.79 0.35 -34.55
N ALA A 106 -47.28 0.24 -33.31
CA ALA A 106 -48.62 -0.29 -33.04
C ALA A 106 -49.71 0.61 -33.63
N ALA A 107 -49.58 1.94 -33.50
CA ALA A 107 -50.49 2.89 -34.13
C ALA A 107 -50.45 2.78 -35.67
N THR A 108 -49.26 2.63 -36.27
CA THR A 108 -49.10 2.39 -37.70
C THR A 108 -49.84 1.12 -38.15
N ILE A 109 -49.68 0.01 -37.42
CA ILE A 109 -50.38 -1.25 -37.73
C ILE A 109 -51.90 -1.06 -37.68
N GLU A 110 -52.43 -0.35 -36.68
CA GLU A 110 -53.87 -0.09 -36.60
C GLU A 110 -54.39 0.81 -37.71
N ASN A 111 -53.58 1.78 -38.18
CA ASN A 111 -53.90 2.58 -39.36
C ASN A 111 -53.93 1.72 -40.63
N LEU A 112 -52.89 0.91 -40.86
CA LEU A 112 -52.82 0.02 -42.02
C LEU A 112 -53.96 -1.00 -42.02
N LYS A 113 -54.37 -1.53 -40.85
CA LYS A 113 -55.56 -2.39 -40.74
C LYS A 113 -56.85 -1.68 -41.14
N ARG A 114 -57.00 -0.38 -40.86
CA ARG A 114 -58.14 0.41 -41.33
C ARG A 114 -58.11 0.56 -42.84
N GLU A 115 -56.97 1.00 -43.39
CA GLU A 115 -56.79 1.16 -44.83
C GLU A 115 -57.02 -0.14 -45.60
N TYR A 116 -56.57 -1.27 -45.04
CA TYR A 116 -56.82 -2.60 -45.60
C TYR A 116 -58.32 -2.89 -45.71
N ARG A 117 -59.09 -2.62 -44.64
CA ARG A 117 -60.54 -2.82 -44.65
C ARG A 117 -61.24 -1.90 -45.65
N ASP A 118 -60.82 -0.65 -45.72
CA ASP A 118 -61.40 0.34 -46.63
C ASP A 118 -61.13 -0.05 -48.10
N ALA A 119 -59.90 -0.48 -48.42
CA ALA A 119 -59.54 -0.97 -49.75
C ALA A 119 -60.31 -2.24 -50.14
N MET A 120 -60.45 -3.20 -49.21
CA MET A 120 -61.27 -4.40 -49.40
C MET A 120 -62.73 -4.07 -49.68
N GLN A 121 -63.31 -3.11 -48.95
CA GLN A 121 -64.70 -2.67 -49.16
C GLN A 121 -64.90 -1.93 -50.48
N ALA A 122 -63.90 -1.19 -50.94
CA ALA A 122 -63.91 -0.53 -52.24
C ALA A 122 -63.68 -1.49 -53.42
N GLY A 123 -63.25 -2.74 -53.16
CA GLY A 123 -62.88 -3.70 -54.21
C GLY A 123 -61.57 -3.35 -54.93
N ASP A 124 -60.73 -2.50 -54.33
CA ASP A 124 -59.44 -2.08 -54.88
C ASP A 124 -58.35 -3.08 -54.45
N TYR A 125 -58.25 -4.18 -55.19
CA TYR A 125 -57.34 -5.28 -54.85
C TYR A 125 -55.85 -4.95 -54.99
N ASP A 126 -55.50 -3.99 -55.86
CA ASP A 126 -54.13 -3.51 -55.98
C ASP A 126 -53.71 -2.83 -54.68
N LYS A 127 -54.56 -1.93 -54.16
CA LYS A 127 -54.31 -1.29 -52.86
C LYS A 127 -54.32 -2.27 -51.69
N VAL A 128 -55.14 -3.32 -51.75
CA VAL A 128 -55.13 -4.40 -50.74
C VAL A 128 -53.76 -5.09 -50.70
N ALA A 129 -53.18 -5.42 -51.86
CA ALA A 129 -51.86 -6.06 -51.92
C ALA A 129 -50.76 -5.15 -51.35
N ASP A 130 -50.80 -3.85 -51.68
CA ASP A 130 -49.84 -2.86 -51.15
C ASP A 130 -49.94 -2.71 -49.63
N VAL A 131 -51.15 -2.55 -49.09
CA VAL A 131 -51.35 -2.41 -47.64
C VAL A 131 -50.98 -3.70 -46.92
N GLN A 132 -51.23 -4.86 -47.53
CA GLN A 132 -50.82 -6.15 -46.98
C GLN A 132 -49.29 -6.28 -46.90
N ALA A 133 -48.56 -5.81 -47.92
CA ALA A 133 -47.10 -5.76 -47.88
C ALA A 133 -46.59 -4.84 -46.76
N GLN A 134 -47.19 -3.64 -46.61
CA GLN A 134 -46.86 -2.71 -45.53
C GLN A 134 -47.17 -3.28 -44.14
N LEU A 135 -48.27 -4.03 -43.99
CA LEU A 135 -48.60 -4.74 -42.74
C LEU A 135 -47.54 -5.80 -42.40
N ALA A 136 -47.05 -6.53 -43.41
CA ALA A 136 -45.99 -7.51 -43.22
C ALA A 136 -44.68 -6.84 -42.76
N GLU A 137 -44.31 -5.72 -43.38
CA GLU A 137 -43.14 -4.93 -42.99
C GLU A 137 -43.27 -4.37 -41.56
N ALA A 138 -44.40 -3.74 -41.25
CA ALA A 138 -44.68 -3.23 -39.90
C ALA A 138 -44.69 -4.35 -38.85
N GLY A 139 -45.15 -5.55 -39.22
CA GLY A 139 -45.10 -6.75 -38.40
C GLY A 139 -43.66 -7.21 -38.13
N ALA A 140 -42.81 -7.26 -39.16
CA ALA A 140 -41.39 -7.58 -39.00
C ALA A 140 -40.67 -6.54 -38.12
N HIS A 141 -40.94 -5.26 -38.34
CA HIS A 141 -40.39 -4.17 -37.53
C HIS A 141 -40.81 -4.28 -36.06
N LYS A 142 -42.07 -4.67 -35.78
CA LYS A 142 -42.55 -4.95 -34.42
C LYS A 142 -41.70 -6.02 -33.73
N VAL A 143 -41.40 -7.12 -34.42
CA VAL A 143 -40.58 -8.22 -33.88
C VAL A 143 -39.15 -7.73 -33.59
N GLN A 144 -38.57 -6.94 -34.51
CA GLN A 144 -37.25 -6.36 -34.31
C GLN A 144 -37.19 -5.44 -33.09
N LEU A 145 -38.18 -4.57 -32.91
CA LEU A 145 -38.28 -3.68 -31.75
C LEU A 145 -38.45 -4.47 -30.44
N ALA A 146 -39.29 -5.51 -30.44
CA ALA A 146 -39.47 -6.37 -29.27
C ALA A 146 -38.18 -7.11 -28.89
N ASN A 147 -37.44 -7.61 -29.88
CA ASN A 147 -36.14 -8.26 -29.66
C ASN A 147 -35.10 -7.26 -29.14
N SER A 148 -35.08 -6.03 -29.67
CA SER A 148 -34.20 -4.95 -29.19
C SER A 148 -34.49 -4.61 -27.73
N LYS A 149 -35.77 -4.44 -27.37
CA LYS A 149 -36.17 -4.21 -25.96
C LYS A 149 -35.72 -5.35 -25.06
N ALA A 150 -36.02 -6.60 -25.44
CA ALA A 150 -35.63 -7.77 -24.66
C ALA A 150 -34.11 -7.89 -24.51
N HIS A 151 -33.33 -7.51 -25.53
CA HIS A 151 -31.87 -7.46 -25.44
C HIS A 151 -31.41 -6.42 -24.42
N LEU A 152 -31.94 -5.20 -24.49
CA LEU A 152 -31.61 -4.11 -23.56
C LEU A 152 -32.02 -4.40 -22.12
N GLU A 153 -33.11 -5.14 -21.89
CA GLU A 153 -33.56 -5.56 -20.56
C GLU A 153 -32.67 -6.68 -19.98
N ARG A 154 -32.18 -7.60 -20.83
CA ARG A 154 -31.33 -8.72 -20.42
C ARG A 154 -29.87 -8.35 -20.21
N MET A 155 -29.42 -7.20 -20.74
CA MET A 155 -28.07 -6.73 -20.45
C MET A 155 -27.89 -6.60 -18.93
N PRO A 156 -26.77 -7.05 -18.36
CA PRO A 156 -26.50 -6.82 -16.94
C PRO A 156 -26.49 -5.32 -16.66
N GLU A 157 -27.02 -4.93 -15.50
CA GLU A 157 -26.90 -3.56 -15.03
C GLU A 157 -25.41 -3.21 -14.92
N PRO A 158 -24.98 -1.98 -15.27
CA PRO A 158 -23.60 -1.60 -15.09
C PRO A 158 -23.20 -1.92 -13.64
N ALA A 159 -22.08 -2.60 -13.44
CA ALA A 159 -21.64 -2.91 -12.09
C ALA A 159 -21.54 -1.58 -11.31
N GLN A 160 -22.17 -1.52 -10.14
CA GLN A 160 -21.93 -0.40 -9.25
C GLN A 160 -20.43 -0.35 -8.98
N PRO A 161 -19.79 0.83 -9.04
CA PRO A 161 -18.41 0.96 -8.62
C PRO A 161 -18.33 0.36 -7.22
N GLN A 162 -17.59 -0.74 -7.06
CA GLN A 162 -17.27 -1.24 -5.74
C GLN A 162 -16.54 -0.09 -5.07
N GLN A 163 -17.23 0.60 -4.16
CA GLN A 163 -16.55 1.38 -3.15
C GLN A 163 -15.54 0.41 -2.57
N GLN A 164 -14.25 0.67 -2.78
CA GLN A 164 -13.23 0.04 -1.97
C GLN A 164 -13.70 0.26 -0.54
N ALA A 165 -14.15 -0.82 0.05
CA ALA A 165 -14.72 -0.85 1.37
C ALA A 165 -13.62 -0.33 2.30
N GLN A 166 -13.66 0.97 2.60
CA GLN A 166 -13.29 1.46 3.92
C GLN A 166 -14.41 1.03 4.89
N SER A 167 -14.76 -0.25 4.83
CA SER A 167 -15.69 -0.94 5.72
C SER A 167 -14.86 -1.82 6.64
N GLY A 168 -13.79 -1.24 7.18
CA GLY A 168 -13.21 -1.67 8.43
C GLY A 168 -13.46 -0.54 9.41
N ASP A 169 -13.76 -0.89 10.66
CA ASP A 169 -13.45 0.00 11.79
C ASP A 169 -12.10 0.70 11.50
N PRO A 170 -11.96 2.03 11.68
CA PRO A 170 -10.67 2.71 11.57
C PRO A 170 -9.52 1.96 12.25
N PHE A 171 -9.83 1.20 13.31
CA PHE A 171 -8.92 0.25 13.95
C PHE A 171 -8.48 -0.91 13.04
N GLU A 172 -9.39 -1.59 12.35
CA GLU A 172 -9.09 -2.66 11.38
C GLU A 172 -8.26 -2.13 10.19
N ALA A 173 -8.57 -0.93 9.70
CA ALA A 173 -7.77 -0.30 8.64
C ALA A 173 -6.33 -0.01 9.11
N ALA A 174 -6.15 0.42 10.37
CA ALA A 174 -4.83 0.61 10.96
C ALA A 174 -4.08 -0.73 11.17
N LEU A 175 -4.80 -1.82 11.45
CA LEU A 175 -4.23 -3.15 11.65
C LEU A 175 -3.65 -3.76 10.37
N GLN A 176 -4.20 -3.45 9.20
CA GLN A 176 -3.74 -4.02 7.91
C GLN A 176 -2.27 -3.73 7.58
N ARG A 177 -1.66 -2.74 8.25
CA ARG A 177 -0.24 -2.38 8.09
C ARG A 177 0.72 -3.32 8.83
N TYR A 178 0.22 -4.15 9.73
CA TYR A 178 1.02 -5.04 10.56
C TYR A 178 0.88 -6.49 10.10
N THR A 179 1.81 -7.34 10.53
CA THR A 179 1.76 -8.79 10.24
C THR A 179 0.59 -9.46 10.94
N PRO A 180 0.11 -10.63 10.47
CA PRO A 180 -1.04 -11.32 11.08
C PRO A 180 -0.87 -11.60 12.58
N ARG A 181 0.36 -11.88 13.04
CA ARG A 181 0.67 -12.10 14.46
C ARG A 181 0.59 -10.82 15.27
N THR A 182 1.25 -9.75 14.82
CA THR A 182 1.14 -8.45 15.47
C THR A 182 -0.32 -7.96 15.48
N GLN A 183 -1.09 -8.19 14.42
CA GLN A 183 -2.51 -7.86 14.40
C GLN A 183 -3.30 -8.60 15.50
N ALA A 184 -3.02 -9.89 15.73
CA ALA A 184 -3.66 -10.66 16.78
C ALA A 184 -3.31 -10.13 18.19
N TRP A 185 -2.05 -9.75 18.42
CA TRP A 185 -1.60 -9.14 19.67
C TRP A 185 -2.26 -7.77 19.91
N ILE A 186 -2.32 -6.90 18.90
CA ILE A 186 -2.96 -5.59 19.03
C ILE A 186 -4.49 -5.73 19.23
N ARG A 187 -5.14 -6.74 18.67
CA ARG A 187 -6.57 -7.04 18.96
C ARG A 187 -6.79 -7.39 20.43
N GLN A 188 -5.80 -7.97 21.11
CA GLN A 188 -5.85 -8.26 22.55
C GLN A 188 -5.53 -7.02 23.40
N HIS A 189 -4.74 -6.09 22.88
CA HIS A 189 -4.33 -4.84 23.53
C HIS A 189 -4.70 -3.61 22.69
N PRO A 190 -6.00 -3.32 22.46
CA PRO A 190 -6.43 -2.25 21.55
C PRO A 190 -5.98 -0.85 21.99
N ASP A 191 -5.67 -0.68 23.27
CA ASP A 191 -5.20 0.59 23.85
C ASP A 191 -3.85 1.04 23.27
N VAL A 192 -3.04 0.10 22.76
CA VAL A 192 -1.76 0.41 22.10
C VAL A 192 -1.97 1.25 20.85
N LEU A 193 -3.01 1.00 20.05
CA LEU A 193 -3.33 1.81 18.86
C LEU A 193 -4.17 3.05 19.17
N LYS A 194 -4.95 3.04 20.28
CA LYS A 194 -5.84 4.14 20.64
C LYS A 194 -5.13 5.27 21.37
N ASP A 195 -4.13 4.96 22.20
CA ASP A 195 -3.34 5.95 22.92
C ASP A 195 -1.98 6.16 22.26
N ASP A 196 -1.76 7.37 21.74
CA ASP A 196 -0.51 7.80 21.10
C ASP A 196 0.72 7.67 22.05
N ARG A 197 0.52 7.81 23.37
CA ARG A 197 1.61 7.65 24.34
C ARG A 197 2.02 6.19 24.48
N LEU A 198 1.05 5.28 24.53
CA LEU A 198 1.31 3.84 24.57
C LEU A 198 1.91 3.36 23.25
N MET A 199 1.44 3.87 22.11
CA MET A 199 2.03 3.58 20.81
C MET A 199 3.51 3.98 20.76
N LYS A 200 3.85 5.22 21.14
CA LYS A 200 5.24 5.71 21.17
C LYS A 200 6.12 4.90 22.10
N ARG A 201 5.59 4.50 23.26
CA ARG A 201 6.30 3.62 24.20
C ARG A 201 6.52 2.22 23.59
N ALA A 202 5.51 1.65 22.94
CA ALA A 202 5.63 0.35 22.28
C ALA A 202 6.67 0.39 21.16
N MET A 203 6.73 1.46 20.37
CA MET A 203 7.76 1.66 19.34
C MET A 203 9.17 1.77 19.94
N GLY A 204 9.32 2.49 21.06
CA GLY A 204 10.61 2.56 21.77
C GLY A 204 11.05 1.20 22.33
N LEU A 205 10.10 0.41 22.85
CA LEU A 205 10.37 -0.94 23.33
C LEU A 205 10.68 -1.91 22.19
N HIS A 206 10.07 -1.74 21.02
CA HIS A 206 10.40 -2.52 19.84
C HIS A 206 11.88 -2.33 19.44
N SER A 207 12.35 -1.08 19.36
CA SER A 207 13.78 -0.80 19.09
C SER A 207 14.71 -1.36 20.17
N LEU A 208 14.28 -1.33 21.44
CA LEU A 208 15.05 -1.92 22.53
C LEU A 208 15.10 -3.45 22.43
N ALA A 209 13.97 -4.10 22.14
CA ALA A 209 13.87 -5.54 21.97
C ALA A 209 14.75 -6.03 20.81
N GLU A 210 14.79 -5.30 19.69
CA GLU A 210 15.70 -5.60 18.58
C GLU A 210 17.17 -5.49 19.01
N SER A 211 17.52 -4.46 19.79
CA SER A 211 18.89 -4.30 20.32
C SER A 211 19.29 -5.39 21.31
N GLU A 212 18.33 -5.96 22.04
CA GLU A 212 18.52 -7.09 22.96
C GLU A 212 18.48 -8.45 22.23
N GLY A 213 18.26 -8.47 20.92
CA GLY A 213 18.28 -9.66 20.07
C GLY A 213 16.96 -10.43 20.01
N PHE A 214 15.85 -9.84 20.45
CA PHE A 214 14.53 -10.44 20.28
C PHE A 214 14.07 -10.35 18.81
N ILE A 215 13.58 -11.45 18.28
CA ILE A 215 13.06 -11.52 16.91
C ILE A 215 11.61 -10.99 16.91
N PRO A 216 11.27 -9.98 16.09
CA PRO A 216 9.89 -9.50 15.95
C PRO A 216 8.91 -10.63 15.58
N ASP A 217 7.64 -10.50 15.98
CA ASP A 217 6.59 -11.50 15.77
C ASP A 217 6.78 -12.86 16.47
N THR A 218 7.71 -12.98 17.42
CA THR A 218 7.85 -14.19 18.25
C THR A 218 7.12 -14.06 19.59
N ASP A 219 6.79 -15.21 20.22
CA ASP A 219 6.10 -15.22 21.51
C ASP A 219 6.97 -14.57 22.60
N ALA A 220 8.29 -14.83 22.58
CA ALA A 220 9.25 -14.21 23.49
C ALA A 220 9.33 -12.67 23.34
N TYR A 221 9.18 -12.18 22.11
CA TYR A 221 9.10 -10.74 21.82
C TYR A 221 7.82 -10.12 22.40
N PHE A 222 6.65 -10.73 22.19
CA PHE A 222 5.40 -10.22 22.75
C PHE A 222 5.37 -10.30 24.28
N ASP A 223 5.97 -11.34 24.88
CA ASP A 223 6.14 -11.44 26.33
C ASP A 223 6.99 -10.30 26.90
N TYR A 224 8.09 -9.96 26.23
CA TYR A 224 8.93 -8.82 26.59
C TYR A 224 8.15 -7.50 26.49
N MET A 225 7.40 -7.31 25.40
CA MET A 225 6.58 -6.13 25.18
C MET A 225 5.49 -5.97 26.26
N GLU A 226 4.79 -7.05 26.61
CA GLU A 226 3.71 -7.02 27.61
C GLU A 226 4.21 -6.72 29.03
N ARG A 227 5.38 -7.24 29.41
CA ARG A 227 6.02 -6.94 30.70
C ARG A 227 6.42 -5.47 30.81
N ASN A 228 7.02 -4.94 29.75
CA ASN A 228 7.52 -3.56 29.74
C ASN A 228 6.43 -2.51 29.47
N LEU A 229 5.31 -2.89 28.86
CA LEU A 229 4.12 -2.06 28.71
C LEU A 229 3.20 -2.13 29.95
N GLY A 230 3.44 -3.06 30.87
CA GLY A 230 2.69 -3.21 32.12
C GLY A 230 1.34 -3.92 31.95
N PHE A 231 1.13 -4.61 30.81
CA PHE A 231 -0.06 -5.45 30.59
C PHE A 231 0.00 -6.76 31.38
N LYS A 232 1.22 -7.22 31.72
CA LYS A 232 1.46 -8.28 32.70
C LYS A 232 1.77 -7.65 34.06
N GLN A 233 0.78 -7.68 34.95
CA GLN A 233 1.01 -7.38 36.35
C GLN A 233 1.73 -8.57 37.00
N ASP A 234 3.05 -8.58 36.96
CA ASP A 234 3.83 -9.56 37.70
C ASP A 234 3.62 -9.33 39.20
N GLN A 235 3.06 -10.34 39.86
CA GLN A 235 3.04 -10.52 41.32
C GLN A 235 4.44 -10.76 41.92
N GLN A 236 5.51 -10.29 41.29
CA GLN A 236 6.88 -10.55 41.72
C GLN A 236 7.78 -9.34 41.48
N GLN A 237 7.59 -8.28 42.25
CA GLN A 237 8.65 -7.30 42.50
C GLN A 237 8.44 -6.59 43.85
N SER A 238 8.58 -7.37 44.92
CA SER A 238 8.98 -6.88 46.24
C SER A 238 10.16 -7.72 46.70
N GLY A 239 11.38 -7.28 46.38
CA GLY A 239 12.57 -8.06 46.70
C GLY A 239 13.89 -7.44 46.27
N GLN A 240 14.30 -6.41 47.00
CA GLN A 240 15.70 -6.14 47.40
C GLN A 240 16.76 -5.81 46.32
N GLN A 241 17.16 -4.54 46.33
CA GLN A 241 18.57 -4.13 46.17
C GLN A 241 19.50 -4.97 47.06
N PRO A 242 20.76 -5.20 46.66
CA PRO A 242 21.82 -4.36 47.24
C PRO A 242 22.93 -3.94 46.28
N ALA A 243 23.47 -2.75 46.58
CA ALA A 243 24.69 -2.18 46.05
C ALA A 243 25.94 -2.98 46.46
N ALA A 244 26.95 -3.03 45.60
CA ALA A 244 28.33 -3.21 46.00
C ALA A 244 29.30 -2.50 45.04
N ARG A 245 30.02 -1.52 45.61
CA ARG A 245 31.20 -0.88 45.04
C ARG A 245 32.41 -1.79 45.25
N THR A 246 33.34 -1.85 44.30
CA THR A 246 34.78 -1.94 44.63
C THR A 246 35.67 -1.60 43.43
N SER A 247 36.84 -1.10 43.76
CA SER A 247 37.84 -0.32 43.02
C SER A 247 39.08 -1.12 42.62
N ARG A 248 39.86 -0.59 41.64
CA ARG A 248 41.35 -0.52 41.49
C ARG A 248 41.75 -0.76 40.02
N ALA A 249 42.36 0.18 39.29
CA ALA A 249 43.70 0.79 39.37
C ALA A 249 44.82 -0.05 38.71
N GLY A 250 45.52 0.53 37.73
CA GLY A 250 46.91 0.18 37.38
C GLY A 250 47.30 0.30 35.89
N MET A 251 48.27 1.20 35.60
CA MET A 251 49.39 1.16 34.61
C MET A 251 49.14 0.67 33.16
N GLY A 252 49.64 1.22 32.04
CA GLY A 252 50.51 2.36 31.71
C GLY A 252 51.19 2.12 30.32
N THR A 253 51.12 3.11 29.39
CA THR A 253 52.06 3.47 28.26
C THR A 253 52.47 2.44 27.17
N PRO A 254 52.98 2.83 25.96
CA PRO A 254 52.91 4.07 25.14
C PRO A 254 52.67 3.77 23.59
N PRO A 255 53.22 4.50 22.58
CA PRO A 255 52.56 4.95 21.33
C PRO A 255 52.67 3.89 20.19
N VAL A 256 52.13 3.99 18.96
CA VAL A 256 52.50 4.88 17.84
C VAL A 256 51.55 4.71 16.62
N ARG A 257 51.36 5.81 15.87
CA ARG A 257 51.33 5.99 14.39
C ARG A 257 50.33 5.24 13.48
N SER A 258 49.47 6.07 12.87
CA SER A 258 49.32 6.33 11.42
C SER A 258 48.80 5.24 10.48
N GLY A 259 47.73 5.59 9.75
CA GLY A 259 47.48 5.01 8.43
C GLY A 259 46.07 5.22 7.88
N MET A 260 45.72 6.43 7.43
CA MET A 260 44.90 6.59 6.22
C MET A 260 45.81 6.24 5.01
N PRO A 261 45.36 5.85 3.80
CA PRO A 261 44.15 6.35 3.12
C PRO A 261 43.48 5.43 2.07
N GLY A 262 42.40 5.92 1.47
CA GLY A 262 42.04 5.65 0.06
C GLY A 262 40.64 5.06 -0.11
N SER A 263 39.68 5.80 -0.67
CA SER A 263 39.36 5.86 -2.13
C SER A 263 38.58 4.61 -2.57
N SER A 264 37.51 4.60 -3.35
CA SER A 264 36.99 5.48 -4.39
C SER A 264 35.56 5.03 -4.71
N ARG A 265 34.80 5.95 -5.31
CA ARG A 265 33.54 5.73 -6.02
C ARG A 265 33.73 4.78 -7.21
N ASN A 266 32.67 4.07 -7.61
CA ASN A 266 32.27 3.89 -9.01
C ASN A 266 30.81 3.35 -9.10
N ALA A 267 29.95 4.10 -9.78
CA ALA A 267 28.62 3.68 -10.20
C ALA A 267 28.74 2.82 -11.48
N SER A 268 28.21 1.61 -11.45
CA SER A 268 28.20 0.68 -12.60
C SER A 268 26.89 0.80 -13.36
N SER A 269 26.95 0.89 -14.70
CA SER A 269 25.78 0.89 -15.59
C SER A 269 25.16 -0.52 -15.67
N MET A 270 23.87 -0.65 -15.34
CA MET A 270 23.12 -1.92 -15.44
C MET A 270 22.89 -2.33 -16.90
N SER A 271 22.87 -3.64 -17.17
CA SER A 271 22.48 -4.21 -18.47
C SER A 271 21.07 -4.83 -18.41
N VAL A 272 20.46 -5.09 -19.58
CA VAL A 272 19.11 -5.71 -19.70
C VAL A 272 19.02 -7.07 -18.97
N LYS A 273 20.15 -7.74 -18.76
CA LYS A 273 20.22 -9.04 -18.06
C LYS A 273 20.14 -8.91 -16.54
N ASP A 274 20.37 -7.71 -16.01
CA ASP A 274 20.33 -7.40 -14.59
C ASP A 274 18.96 -6.82 -14.16
N MET A 275 17.98 -6.85 -15.08
CA MET A 275 16.69 -6.21 -14.89
C MET A 275 15.78 -7.03 -13.96
N THR A 276 15.30 -6.40 -12.89
CA THR A 276 14.40 -7.07 -11.93
C THR A 276 13.02 -7.28 -12.53
N PRO A 277 12.23 -8.24 -12.03
CA PRO A 277 10.86 -8.48 -12.50
C PRO A 277 9.96 -7.24 -12.45
N ALA A 278 10.18 -6.35 -11.47
CA ALA A 278 9.47 -5.08 -11.35
C ALA A 278 9.83 -4.10 -12.48
N MET A 279 11.09 -4.04 -12.88
CA MET A 279 11.55 -3.22 -14.01
C MET A 279 11.02 -3.74 -15.35
N MET A 280 10.84 -5.06 -15.51
CA MET A 280 10.20 -5.66 -16.69
C MET A 280 8.72 -5.31 -16.81
N GLU A 281 7.97 -5.34 -15.70
CA GLU A 281 6.56 -4.97 -15.72
C GLU A 281 6.37 -3.46 -15.94
N ALA A 282 7.25 -2.62 -15.38
CA ALA A 282 7.23 -1.17 -15.62
C ALA A 282 7.47 -0.83 -17.10
N ALA A 283 8.41 -1.52 -17.77
CA ALA A 283 8.64 -1.36 -19.21
C ALA A 283 7.42 -1.80 -20.03
N ARG A 284 6.74 -2.89 -19.63
CA ARG A 284 5.53 -3.40 -20.28
C ARG A 284 4.33 -2.45 -20.13
N VAL A 285 4.18 -1.84 -18.95
CA VAL A 285 3.12 -0.86 -18.66
C VAL A 285 3.37 0.46 -19.41
N ALA A 286 4.63 0.83 -19.60
CA ALA A 286 5.02 2.03 -20.34
C ALA A 286 5.03 1.84 -21.88
N ASP A 287 4.73 0.64 -22.38
CA ASP A 287 4.79 0.25 -23.81
C ASP A 287 6.12 0.60 -24.50
N LEU A 288 7.21 0.58 -23.72
CA LEU A 288 8.56 0.90 -24.18
C LEU A 288 9.40 -0.38 -24.29
N PRO A 289 10.29 -0.50 -25.30
CA PRO A 289 11.21 -1.62 -25.35
C PRO A 289 12.13 -1.61 -24.11
N PRO A 290 12.41 -2.77 -23.49
CA PRO A 290 13.14 -2.88 -22.22
C PRO A 290 14.46 -2.08 -22.15
N GLU A 291 15.18 -2.00 -23.27
CA GLU A 291 16.46 -1.30 -23.34
C GLU A 291 16.31 0.22 -23.33
N ALA A 292 15.24 0.75 -23.92
CA ALA A 292 14.97 2.18 -23.94
C ALA A 292 14.54 2.66 -22.56
N TRP A 293 13.68 1.88 -21.90
CA TRP A 293 13.24 2.13 -20.54
C TRP A 293 14.40 2.13 -19.54
N LEU A 294 15.34 1.18 -19.64
CA LEU A 294 16.51 1.10 -18.75
C LEU A 294 17.43 2.33 -18.86
N ARG A 295 17.60 2.87 -20.07
CA ARG A 295 18.42 4.08 -20.30
C ARG A 295 17.78 5.31 -19.68
N GLU A 296 16.47 5.46 -19.84
CA GLU A 296 15.70 6.54 -19.23
C GLU A 296 15.73 6.42 -17.70
N TYR A 297 15.53 5.21 -17.18
CA TYR A 297 15.65 4.90 -15.77
C TYR A 297 17.03 5.26 -15.20
N GLN A 298 18.12 4.85 -15.86
CA GLN A 298 19.48 5.22 -15.44
C GLN A 298 19.72 6.73 -15.48
N SER A 299 19.12 7.43 -16.46
CA SER A 299 19.21 8.89 -16.53
C SER A 299 18.47 9.58 -15.39
N LEU A 300 17.32 9.05 -14.97
CA LEU A 300 16.51 9.57 -13.86
C LEU A 300 17.12 9.27 -12.49
N VAL A 301 17.79 8.12 -12.35
CA VAL A 301 18.58 7.80 -11.15
C VAL A 301 19.84 8.67 -11.09
N ALA A 302 20.48 8.94 -12.24
CA ALA A 302 21.63 9.82 -12.31
C ALA A 302 21.27 11.31 -12.10
N SER A 303 20.06 11.74 -12.49
CA SER A 303 19.56 13.10 -12.22
C SER A 303 19.08 13.28 -10.78
N GLY A 304 18.92 12.19 -10.02
CA GLY A 304 18.47 12.20 -8.62
C GLY A 304 16.95 12.32 -8.47
N ASP A 305 16.20 12.23 -9.57
CA ASP A 305 14.74 12.32 -9.59
C ASP A 305 14.06 10.98 -9.23
N MET A 306 14.82 9.87 -9.25
CA MET A 306 14.31 8.53 -8.92
C MET A 306 15.31 7.75 -8.05
N GLN A 307 14.82 7.06 -7.01
CA GLN A 307 15.65 6.17 -6.20
C GLN A 307 15.92 4.85 -6.93
N PRO A 308 17.12 4.24 -6.77
CA PRO A 308 17.43 2.95 -7.37
C PRO A 308 16.48 1.86 -6.85
N MET A 309 15.79 1.19 -7.77
CA MET A 309 14.97 0.01 -7.54
C MET A 309 15.92 -1.19 -7.60
N HIS A 310 16.05 -1.88 -6.48
CA HIS A 310 16.88 -3.08 -6.32
C HIS A 310 16.09 -4.37 -6.60
#